data_AF-K0AZU2-F1
#
_entry.id   AF-K0AZU2-F1
#
_cell.length_a   1.000
_cell.length_b   1.000
_cell.length_c   1.000
_cell.angle_alpha   90.00
_cell.angle_beta   90.00
_cell.angle_gamma   90.00
#
_symmetry.space_group_name_H-M   'P 1'
#
loop_
_entity.id
_entity.type
_entity.pdbx_description
1 polymer ?
#
loop_
_entity_poly.entity_id
_entity_poly.type
_entity_poly.pdbx_seq_one_letter_code
_entity_poly.pdbx_strand_id
1 'polypeptide(L)' 'MINREVLVKRIQKSPPYLLEEVSNYIDYIEFKRIKENIYEVEDITLASEKSLSKDWLKPEEDEAWADL' A
#
# COMPACT_ATOMS: atom_id res chain seq x y z
N MET A 1 -8.33 -20.03 -16.95
CA MET A 1 -8.19 -20.28 -15.50
C MET A 1 -7.08 -21.31 -15.31
N ILE A 2 -6.05 -20.98 -14.54
CA ILE A 2 -5.04 -21.97 -14.14
C ILE A 2 -5.68 -22.90 -13.11
N ASN A 3 -5.56 -24.21 -13.33
CA ASN A 3 -6.17 -25.21 -12.46
C ASN A 3 -5.21 -25.53 -11.29
N ARG A 4 -5.69 -25.43 -10.05
CA ARG A 4 -4.86 -25.58 -8.84
C ARG A 4 -4.14 -26.92 -8.79
N GLU A 5 -4.80 -27.98 -9.25
CA GLU A 5 -4.24 -29.33 -9.28
C GLU A 5 -3.03 -29.47 -10.20
N VAL A 6 -3.04 -28.75 -11.34
CA VAL A 6 -1.93 -28.77 -12.30
C VAL A 6 -0.71 -28.04 -11.74
N LEU A 7 -0.93 -26.95 -11.00
CA LEU A 7 0.13 -26.22 -10.30
C LEU A 7 0.80 -27.08 -9.22
N VAL A 8 0.00 -27.75 -8.38
CA VAL A 8 0.54 -28.61 -7.30
C VAL A 8 1.40 -29.73 -7.87
N LYS A 9 0.94 -30.40 -8.94
CA LYS A 9 1.73 -31.45 -9.62
C LYS A 9 3.04 -30.93 -10.22
N ARG A 10 3.08 -29.66 -10.65
CA ARG A 10 4.27 -29.04 -11.22
C ARG A 10 5.27 -28.67 -10.13
N ILE A 11 4.79 -28.10 -9.02
CA ILE A 11 5.59 -27.75 -7.84
C ILE A 11 6.19 -29.02 -7.21
N GLN A 12 5.42 -30.11 -7.08
CA GLN A 12 5.93 -31.39 -6.55
C GLN A 12 7.04 -32.02 -7.39
N LYS A 13 7.10 -31.74 -8.69
CA LYS A 13 8.14 -32.23 -9.59
C LYS A 13 9.36 -31.29 -9.65
N SER A 14 9.27 -30.12 -9.04
CA SER A 14 10.34 -29.13 -9.08
C SER A 14 11.45 -29.48 -8.07
N PRO A 15 12.70 -29.18 -8.41
CA PRO A 15 13.82 -29.21 -7.47
C PRO A 15 13.59 -28.33 -6.22
N PRO A 16 14.25 -28.64 -5.09
CA PRO A 16 14.09 -27.88 -3.84
C PRO A 16 14.40 -26.38 -3.96
N TYR A 17 15.37 -25.99 -4.77
CA TYR A 17 15.75 -24.58 -4.97
C TYR A 17 14.62 -23.74 -5.60
N LEU A 18 13.80 -24.36 -6.45
CA LEU A 18 12.64 -23.71 -7.08
C LEU A 18 11.45 -23.61 -6.12
N LEU A 19 11.35 -24.49 -5.13
CA LEU A 19 10.28 -24.42 -4.13
C LEU A 19 10.44 -23.17 -3.26
N GLU A 20 11.67 -22.88 -2.87
CA GLU A 20 12.01 -21.68 -2.08
C GLU A 20 11.71 -20.41 -2.87
N GLU A 21 12.10 -20.35 -4.15
CA GLU A 21 11.82 -19.21 -5.02
C GLU A 21 10.31 -18.99 -5.25
N VAL A 22 9.55 -20.08 -5.43
CA VAL A 22 8.09 -20.02 -5.57
C VAL A 22 7.44 -19.52 -4.28
N SER A 23 7.89 -19.99 -3.11
CA SER A 23 7.39 -19.51 -1.81
C SER A 23 7.65 -18.01 -1.67
N ASN A 24 8.89 -17.58 -1.89
CA ASN A 24 9.28 -16.17 -1.81
C ASN A 24 8.45 -15.29 -2.76
N TYR A 25 8.13 -15.79 -3.96
CA TYR A 25 7.32 -15.05 -4.91
C TYR A 25 5.85 -14.93 -4.48
N ILE A 26 5.29 -15.98 -3.87
CA ILE A 26 3.93 -15.93 -3.29
C ILE A 26 3.91 -14.90 -2.15
N ASP A 27 4.87 -14.97 -1.23
CA ASP A 27 4.99 -14.04 -0.10
C ASP A 27 5.14 -12.59 -0.58
N TYR A 28 5.94 -12.37 -1.63
CA TYR A 28 6.08 -11.06 -2.26
C TYR A 28 4.77 -10.53 -2.84
N ILE A 29 3.99 -11.37 -3.53
CA ILE A 29 2.70 -10.95 -4.10
C ILE A 29 1.70 -10.62 -2.99
N GLU A 30 1.63 -11.43 -1.94
CA GLU A 30 0.75 -11.17 -0.79
C GLU A 30 1.13 -9.85 -0.10
N PHE A 31 2.43 -9.66 0.18
CA PHE A 31 2.94 -8.43 0.76
C PHE A 31 2.64 -7.21 -0.12
N LYS A 32 2.84 -7.33 -1.44
CA LYS A 32 2.55 -6.24 -2.39
C LYS A 32 1.09 -5.83 -2.35
N ARG A 33 0.14 -6.77 -2.30
CA ARG A 33 -1.29 -6.48 -2.24
C ARG A 33 -1.70 -5.82 -0.92
N ILE A 34 -1.06 -6.20 0.18
CA ILE A 34 -1.24 -5.54 1.47
C ILE A 34 -0.71 -4.11 1.40
N LYS A 35 0.48 -3.93 0.83
CA LYS A 35 1.12 -2.63 0.67
C LYS A 35 0.32 -1.68 -0.21
N GLU A 36 -0.23 -2.17 -1.32
CA GLU A 36 -1.11 -1.39 -2.20
C GLU A 36 -2.40 -0.93 -1.46
N ASN A 37 -2.98 -1.77 -0.60
CA ASN A 37 -4.08 -1.34 0.28
C ASN A 37 -3.63 -0.30 1.31
N ILE A 38 -2.42 -0.42 1.85
CA ILE A 38 -1.87 0.57 2.79
C ILE A 38 -1.62 1.91 2.08
N TYR A 39 -1.13 1.89 0.84
CA TYR A 39 -0.94 3.11 0.04
C TYR A 39 -2.26 3.81 -0.34
N GLU A 40 -3.35 3.06 -0.56
CA GLU A 40 -4.69 3.66 -0.68
C GLU A 40 -5.11 4.40 0.61
N VAL A 41 -4.66 3.93 1.79
CA VAL A 41 -4.91 4.62 3.07
C VAL A 41 -3.97 5.83 3.24
N GLU A 42 -2.73 5.79 2.75
CA GLU A 42 -1.81 6.95 2.77
C GLU A 42 -2.35 8.12 1.92
N ASP A 43 -3.06 7.86 0.82
CA ASP A 43 -3.74 8.90 0.03
C ASP A 43 -4.82 9.65 0.86
N ILE A 44 -5.46 8.99 1.82
CA ILE A 44 -6.42 9.62 2.74
C ILE A 44 -5.71 10.58 3.71
N THR A 45 -4.50 10.24 4.13
CA THR A 45 -3.70 11.12 5.01
C THR A 45 -3.19 12.36 4.28
N LEU A 46 -2.76 12.23 3.02
CA LEU A 46 -2.38 13.35 2.15
C LEU A 46 -3.56 14.27 1.79
N ALA A 47 -4.78 13.72 1.68
CA ALA A 47 -5.98 14.52 1.41
C ALA A 47 -6.29 15.53 2.54
N SER A 48 -5.87 15.25 3.78
CA SER A 48 -6.08 16.13 4.93
C SER A 48 -5.18 17.37 4.86
N GLU A 49 -3.95 17.26 4.35
CA GLU A 49 -3.00 18.38 4.22
C GLU A 49 -3.52 19.47 3.28
N LYS A 50 -4.15 19.08 2.16
CA LYS A 50 -4.70 20.01 1.17
C LYS A 50 -5.96 20.73 1.65
N SER A 51 -6.69 20.16 2.61
CA SER A 51 -7.83 20.81 3.24
C SER A 51 -7.40 21.69 4.41
N LEU A 52 -6.45 21.24 5.23
CA LEU A 52 -5.91 22.03 6.35
C LEU A 52 -5.22 23.32 5.89
N SER A 53 -4.50 23.26 4.76
CA SER A 53 -3.84 24.43 4.15
C SER A 53 -4.81 25.49 3.61
N LYS A 54 -6.08 25.15 3.37
CA LYS A 54 -7.09 26.11 2.91
C LYS A 54 -7.71 26.92 4.04
N ASP A 55 -7.75 26.38 5.25
CA ASP A 55 -8.33 27.09 6.39
C ASP A 55 -7.34 28.08 7.03
N TRP A 56 -6.02 27.87 6.86
CA TRP A 56 -4.94 28.71 7.42
C TRP A 56 -4.65 30.02 6.66
N LEU A 57 -5.23 30.23 5.47
CA LEU A 57 -4.95 31.40 4.60
C LEU A 57 -6.05 32.47 4.67
N LYS A 58 -6.80 32.51 5.78
CA LYS A 58 -7.86 33.49 5.99
C LYS A 58 -7.26 34.78 6.55
N PRO A 59 -7.49 35.95 5.93
CA PRO A 59 -6.98 37.23 6.45
C PRO A 59 -7.53 37.54 7.85
N GLU A 60 -8.65 36.93 8.24
CA GLU A 60 -9.21 37.02 9.59
C GLU A 60 -8.32 36.35 10.66
N GLU A 61 -7.51 35.36 10.29
CA GLU A 61 -6.56 34.74 11.21
C GLU A 61 -5.30 35.60 11.39
N ASP A 62 -4.82 36.28 10.35
CA ASP A 62 -3.71 37.25 10.48
C ASP A 62 -4.05 38.39 11.45
N GLU A 63 -5.33 38.79 11.50
CA GLU A 63 -5.84 39.79 12.45
C GLU A 63 -5.89 39.24 13.89
N ALA A 64 -6.24 37.95 14.06
CA ALA A 64 -6.27 37.29 15.35
C ALA A 64 -4.88 36.99 15.94
N TRP A 65 -3.85 36.86 15.09
CA TRP A 65 -2.46 36.63 15.51
C TRP A 65 -1.65 37.92 15.67
N ALA A 66 -2.20 39.08 15.30
CA ALA A 66 -1.52 40.37 15.42
C ALA A 66 -1.38 40.87 16.87
N ASP A 67 -2.14 40.30 17.81
CA ASP A 67 -2.20 40.73 19.22
C ASP A 67 -1.72 39.63 20.21
N LEU A 68 -0.89 38.69 19.73
CA LEU A 68 -0.37 37.53 20.48
C LEU A 68 1.17 37.54 20.50
#